data_AF-A0A1R3WJX1-F1
#
_entry.id   AF-A0A1R3WJX1-F1
#
_cell.length_a   1.000
_cell.length_b   1.000
_cell.length_c   1.000
_cell.angle_alpha   90.00
_cell.angle_beta   90.00
_cell.angle_gamma   90.00
#
_symmetry.space_group_name_H-M   'P 1'
#
loop_
_entity.id
_entity.type
_entity.pdbx_description
1 polymer ?
#
loop_
_entity_poly.entity_id
_entity_poly.type
_entity_poly.pdbx_seq_one_letter_code
_entity_poly.pdbx_strand_id
1 'polypeptide(L)'
;MLLESTAPDNETRKAVMSAELDRLISEADEHAGLVKDQLLREAQQLARTRGLSDHIRAIGVRLAQLEVADFDLREHDIHIEIPGEVYRSVMAPLEVGQPVEESLRRLVGLFPPFEPAGESRERSIVELIASPVQISRQGLVTRAPSSADELRDYWERHDEDTLSQFYVGFLDAALQKVVTRDDFLEFVFLLLDGCDLFSAKGKERVRRALAAYIVGEWDVVLDTLPTVEAAIREMARQQGALTVNPAGSSGSMANQQKLLGGLLESLMNSVPSCRRLFRYWEFMLVDQLGWNIRNNYLHGLAEEGTRATAGVLVHIFIQLLVPLR
;
A
#
# COMPACT_ATOMS: atom_id res chain seq x y z
N MET A 1 5.65 22.61 -33.67
CA MET A 1 7.07 22.97 -33.90
C MET A 1 7.32 24.04 -34.95
N LEU A 2 6.80 23.96 -36.20
CA LEU A 2 7.09 24.98 -37.24
C LEU A 2 6.54 26.40 -36.94
N LEU A 3 5.51 26.52 -36.08
CA LEU A 3 4.94 27.81 -35.67
C LEU A 3 5.65 28.46 -34.46
N GLU A 4 6.41 27.69 -33.67
CA GLU A 4 7.08 28.22 -32.46
C GLU A 4 8.34 29.03 -32.81
N SER A 5 9.03 28.69 -33.90
CA SER A 5 10.28 29.34 -34.32
C SER A 5 10.08 30.67 -35.05
N THR A 6 8.83 31.01 -35.42
CA THR A 6 8.51 32.17 -36.26
C THR A 6 7.87 33.33 -35.49
N ALA A 7 7.52 33.14 -34.22
CA ALA A 7 6.91 34.19 -33.41
C ALA A 7 7.94 35.27 -32.97
N PRO A 8 7.61 36.56 -33.15
CA PRO A 8 8.55 37.68 -33.04
C PRO A 8 8.94 38.03 -31.59
N ASP A 9 8.13 37.70 -30.60
CA ASP A 9 8.39 37.97 -29.18
C ASP A 9 7.90 36.85 -28.25
N ASN A 10 8.28 36.94 -26.97
CA ASN A 10 8.00 35.92 -25.96
C ASN A 10 6.50 35.85 -25.59
N GLU A 11 5.78 36.96 -25.68
CA GLU A 11 4.33 36.99 -25.40
C GLU A 11 3.55 36.26 -26.49
N THR A 12 3.89 36.49 -27.76
CA THR A 12 3.31 35.81 -28.91
C THR A 12 3.60 34.31 -28.85
N ARG A 13 4.81 33.90 -28.48
CA ARG A 13 5.14 32.47 -28.27
C ARG A 13 4.28 31.84 -27.18
N LYS A 14 4.14 32.51 -26.03
CA LYS A 14 3.27 32.04 -24.94
C LYS A 14 1.81 31.95 -25.36
N ALA A 15 1.31 32.92 -26.13
CA ALA A 15 -0.06 32.92 -26.63
C ALA A 15 -0.32 31.75 -27.59
N VAL A 16 0.60 31.48 -28.52
CA VAL A 16 0.50 30.32 -29.43
C VAL A 16 0.54 29.01 -28.66
N MET A 17 1.45 28.89 -27.68
CA MET A 17 1.54 27.69 -26.83
C MET A 17 0.30 27.49 -25.95
N SER A 18 -0.28 28.57 -25.44
CA SER A 18 -1.55 28.58 -24.69
C SER A 18 -2.69 28.08 -25.57
N ALA A 19 -2.83 28.63 -26.77
CA ALA A 19 -3.90 28.24 -27.69
C ALA A 19 -3.81 26.75 -28.10
N GLU A 20 -2.60 26.21 -28.27
CA GLU A 20 -2.41 24.78 -28.51
C GLU A 20 -2.83 23.92 -27.32
N LEU A 21 -2.53 24.34 -26.09
CA LEU A 21 -2.99 23.66 -24.87
C LEU A 21 -4.50 23.75 -24.71
N ASP A 22 -5.10 24.91 -24.96
CA ASP A 22 -6.55 25.11 -24.90
C ASP A 22 -7.27 24.20 -25.91
N ARG A 23 -6.66 23.99 -27.09
CA ARG A 23 -7.15 23.01 -28.08
C ARG A 23 -7.11 21.58 -27.53
N LEU A 24 -6.00 21.16 -26.93
CA LEU A 24 -5.88 19.81 -26.34
C LEU A 24 -6.84 19.60 -25.17
N ILE A 25 -7.05 20.62 -24.34
CA ILE A 25 -8.02 20.58 -23.24
C ILE A 25 -9.44 20.47 -23.78
N SER A 26 -9.77 21.22 -24.83
CA SER A 26 -11.08 21.16 -25.48
C SER A 26 -11.31 19.78 -26.11
N GLU A 27 -10.30 19.23 -26.77
CA GLU A 27 -10.33 17.86 -27.32
C GLU A 27 -10.55 16.83 -26.20
N ALA A 28 -9.86 16.96 -25.06
CA ALA A 28 -10.06 16.09 -23.91
C ALA A 28 -11.50 16.15 -23.35
N ASP A 29 -12.13 17.33 -23.37
CA ASP A 29 -13.52 17.51 -22.91
C ASP A 29 -14.56 16.84 -23.83
N GLU A 30 -14.19 16.50 -25.07
CA GLU A 30 -15.03 15.73 -26.01
C GLU A 30 -14.98 14.22 -25.75
N HIS A 31 -14.04 13.77 -24.91
CA HIS A 31 -13.83 12.37 -24.56
C HIS A 31 -14.23 12.07 -23.11
N ALA A 32 -14.32 10.77 -22.79
CA ALA A 32 -14.56 10.27 -21.44
C ALA A 32 -13.48 9.25 -21.05
N GLY A 33 -13.42 8.91 -19.76
CA GLY A 33 -12.57 7.88 -19.19
C GLY A 33 -11.08 8.02 -19.48
N LEU A 34 -10.44 6.89 -19.80
CA LEU A 34 -8.98 6.82 -19.98
C LEU A 34 -8.49 7.74 -21.11
N VAL A 35 -9.29 7.96 -22.15
CA VAL A 35 -8.92 8.86 -23.25
C VAL A 35 -8.83 10.30 -22.77
N LYS A 36 -9.80 10.75 -21.97
CA LYS A 36 -9.80 12.08 -21.35
C LYS A 36 -8.63 12.26 -20.38
N ASP A 37 -8.40 11.29 -19.49
CA ASP A 37 -7.25 11.33 -18.56
C ASP A 37 -5.92 11.42 -19.33
N GLN A 38 -5.74 10.61 -20.37
CA GLN A 38 -4.52 10.61 -21.18
C GLN A 38 -4.28 11.97 -21.86
N LEU A 39 -5.29 12.52 -22.55
CA LEU A 39 -5.17 13.82 -23.22
C LEU A 39 -4.86 14.95 -22.23
N LEU A 40 -5.48 14.94 -21.04
CA LEU A 40 -5.18 15.90 -19.98
C LEU A 40 -3.75 15.75 -19.45
N ARG A 41 -3.22 14.52 -19.31
CA ARG A 41 -1.83 14.28 -18.89
C ARG A 41 -0.82 14.72 -19.94
N GLU A 42 -1.11 14.47 -21.22
CA GLU A 42 -0.30 14.95 -22.34
C GLU A 42 -0.26 16.49 -22.36
N ALA A 43 -1.43 17.14 -22.21
CA ALA A 43 -1.51 18.59 -22.09
C ALA A 43 -0.74 19.12 -20.86
N GLN A 44 -0.85 18.45 -19.70
CA GLN A 44 -0.12 18.85 -18.49
C GLN A 44 1.40 18.74 -18.67
N GLN A 45 1.87 17.65 -19.29
CA GLN A 45 3.29 17.45 -19.56
C GLN A 45 3.82 18.50 -20.52
N LEU A 46 3.07 18.82 -21.59
CA LEU A 46 3.41 19.88 -22.52
C LEU A 46 3.47 21.25 -21.83
N ALA A 47 2.51 21.55 -20.95
CA ALA A 47 2.49 22.77 -20.15
C ALA A 47 3.69 22.87 -19.19
N ARG A 48 4.13 21.76 -18.59
CA ARG A 48 5.35 21.68 -17.74
C ARG A 48 6.60 21.98 -18.53
N THR A 49 6.78 21.33 -19.68
CA THR A 49 7.94 21.56 -20.57
C THR A 49 8.03 23.02 -21.03
N ARG A 50 6.89 23.71 -21.11
CA ARG A 50 6.78 25.13 -21.53
C ARG A 50 6.73 26.14 -20.38
N GLY A 51 6.72 25.70 -19.12
CA GLY A 51 6.68 26.58 -17.95
C GLY A 51 5.37 27.36 -17.78
N LEU A 52 4.23 26.81 -18.23
CA LEU A 52 2.92 27.47 -18.20
C LEU A 52 2.15 27.11 -16.92
N SER A 53 2.55 27.68 -15.78
CA SER A 53 2.05 27.34 -14.43
C SER A 53 0.53 27.39 -14.26
N ASP A 54 -0.15 28.36 -14.88
CA ASP A 54 -1.60 28.49 -14.77
C ASP A 54 -2.33 27.33 -15.46
N HIS A 55 -1.83 26.88 -16.62
CA HIS A 55 -2.35 25.70 -17.31
C HIS A 55 -2.08 24.42 -16.51
N ILE A 56 -0.88 24.28 -15.94
CA ILE A 56 -0.55 23.14 -15.08
C ILE A 56 -1.54 23.03 -13.93
N ARG A 57 -1.89 24.16 -13.30
CA ARG A 57 -2.88 24.22 -12.22
C ARG A 57 -4.28 23.89 -12.73
N ALA A 58 -4.73 24.54 -13.81
CA ALA A 58 -6.07 24.33 -14.36
C ALA A 58 -6.30 22.87 -14.80
N ILE A 59 -5.33 22.29 -15.50
CA ILE A 59 -5.37 20.88 -15.90
C ILE A 59 -5.31 19.96 -14.68
N GLY A 60 -4.51 20.30 -13.67
CA GLY A 60 -4.44 19.55 -12.41
C GLY A 60 -5.78 19.50 -11.67
N VAL A 61 -6.53 20.60 -11.65
CA VAL A 61 -7.90 20.63 -11.09
C VAL A 61 -8.83 19.71 -11.87
N ARG A 62 -8.77 19.72 -13.20
CA ARG A 62 -9.59 18.85 -14.05
C ARG A 62 -9.29 17.37 -13.84
N LEU A 63 -8.00 17.00 -13.78
CA LEU A 63 -7.58 15.63 -13.46
C LEU A 63 -8.08 15.19 -12.08
N ALA A 64 -8.10 16.09 -11.09
CA ALA A 64 -8.59 15.81 -9.75
C ALA A 64 -10.12 15.75 -9.64
N GLN A 65 -10.85 16.18 -10.68
CA GLN A 65 -12.30 16.11 -10.77
C GLN A 65 -12.80 14.86 -11.48
N LEU A 66 -11.90 14.04 -12.06
CA LEU A 66 -12.28 12.76 -12.64
C LEU A 66 -12.68 11.80 -11.52
N GLU A 67 -13.85 11.19 -11.67
CA GLU A 67 -14.37 10.19 -10.75
C GLU A 67 -14.24 8.78 -11.36
N VAL A 68 -14.31 7.73 -10.53
CA VAL A 68 -14.25 6.33 -11.01
C VAL A 68 -15.33 6.05 -12.06
N ALA A 69 -16.51 6.68 -11.92
CA ALA A 69 -17.62 6.55 -12.86
C ALA A 69 -17.30 7.10 -14.26
N ASP A 70 -16.34 8.02 -14.39
CA ASP A 70 -15.94 8.58 -15.68
C ASP A 70 -15.22 7.58 -16.58
N PHE A 71 -14.68 6.49 -16.00
CA PHE A 71 -13.81 5.53 -16.70
C PHE A 71 -14.54 4.36 -17.38
N ASP A 72 -15.88 4.32 -17.32
CA ASP A 72 -16.69 3.22 -17.90
C ASP A 72 -16.19 1.82 -17.49
N LEU A 73 -15.76 1.70 -16.23
CA LEU A 73 -15.24 0.45 -15.69
C LEU A 73 -16.36 -0.58 -15.57
N ARG A 74 -16.04 -1.83 -15.88
CA ARG A 74 -16.93 -2.97 -15.67
C ARG A 74 -16.52 -3.71 -14.42
N GLU A 75 -17.51 -3.99 -13.58
CA GLU A 75 -17.33 -4.84 -12.42
C GLU A 75 -17.20 -6.30 -12.87
N HIS A 76 -16.18 -6.97 -12.34
CA HIS A 76 -15.91 -8.37 -12.59
C HIS A 76 -15.84 -9.10 -11.25
N ASP A 77 -16.84 -9.91 -10.99
CA ASP A 77 -16.87 -10.75 -9.80
C ASP A 77 -16.19 -12.09 -10.09
N ILE A 78 -15.17 -12.42 -9.30
CA ILE A 78 -14.48 -13.69 -9.36
C ILE A 78 -14.82 -14.47 -8.10
N HIS A 79 -15.56 -15.57 -8.27
CA HIS A 79 -15.81 -16.51 -7.19
C HIS A 79 -14.74 -17.62 -7.20
N ILE A 80 -14.05 -17.79 -6.07
CA ILE A 80 -13.04 -18.84 -5.89
C ILE A 80 -13.55 -19.80 -4.81
N GLU A 81 -13.87 -21.03 -5.21
CA GLU A 81 -14.19 -22.09 -4.27
C GLU A 81 -12.89 -22.69 -3.72
N ILE A 82 -12.72 -22.63 -2.40
CA ILE A 82 -11.57 -23.21 -1.71
C ILE A 82 -11.96 -24.60 -1.22
N PRO A 83 -11.26 -25.67 -1.64
CA PRO A 83 -11.52 -27.01 -1.12
C PRO A 83 -11.40 -27.05 0.41
N GLY A 84 -12.39 -27.62 1.09
CA GLY A 84 -12.41 -27.66 2.56
C GLY A 84 -11.20 -28.37 3.18
N GLU A 85 -10.52 -29.25 2.45
CA GLU A 85 -9.26 -29.86 2.87
C GLU A 85 -8.10 -28.87 2.91
N VAL A 86 -7.99 -27.97 1.92
CA VAL A 86 -7.00 -26.90 1.90
C VAL A 86 -7.26 -25.93 3.05
N TYR A 87 -8.52 -25.56 3.27
CA TYR A 87 -8.88 -24.73 4.42
C TYR A 87 -8.50 -25.40 5.74
N ARG A 88 -8.85 -26.67 5.92
CA ARG A 88 -8.49 -27.42 7.13
C ARG A 88 -6.99 -27.58 7.28
N SER A 89 -6.21 -27.80 6.23
CA SER A 89 -4.75 -27.95 6.36
C SER A 89 -4.07 -26.65 6.79
N VAL A 90 -4.52 -25.50 6.27
CA VAL A 90 -4.04 -24.18 6.68
C VAL A 90 -4.49 -23.84 8.11
N MET A 91 -5.69 -24.25 8.51
CA MET A 91 -6.29 -23.88 9.80
C MET A 91 -6.09 -24.89 10.92
N ALA A 92 -5.78 -26.15 10.62
CA ALA A 92 -5.50 -27.22 11.59
C ALA A 92 -4.39 -26.86 12.58
N PRO A 93 -3.33 -26.14 12.17
CA PRO A 93 -2.32 -25.66 13.09
C PRO A 93 -2.85 -24.71 14.18
N LEU A 94 -4.03 -24.11 13.99
CA LEU A 94 -4.65 -23.14 14.88
C LEU A 94 -5.88 -23.71 15.63
N GLU A 95 -6.06 -25.03 15.61
CA GLU A 95 -7.20 -25.70 16.25
C GLU A 95 -7.08 -25.81 17.78
N VAL A 96 -8.25 -25.97 18.40
CA VAL A 96 -8.47 -26.02 19.85
C VAL A 96 -7.69 -27.19 20.47
N GLY A 97 -6.93 -26.92 21.53
CA GLY A 97 -6.15 -27.91 22.28
C GLY A 97 -4.65 -27.63 22.36
N GLN A 98 -4.14 -26.69 21.56
CA GLN A 98 -2.76 -26.21 21.68
C GLN A 98 -2.63 -25.01 22.63
N PRO A 99 -1.51 -24.86 23.35
CA PRO A 99 -1.22 -23.64 24.12
C PRO A 99 -1.28 -22.39 23.24
N VAL A 100 -1.74 -21.26 23.79
CA VAL A 100 -1.90 -20.01 23.03
C VAL A 100 -0.58 -19.54 22.41
N GLU A 101 0.54 -19.78 23.11
CA GLU A 101 1.88 -19.50 22.60
C GLU A 101 2.14 -20.18 21.25
N GLU A 102 1.80 -21.46 21.11
CA GLU A 102 2.02 -22.22 19.88
C GLU A 102 1.09 -21.73 18.76
N SER A 103 -0.17 -21.43 19.09
CA SER A 103 -1.10 -20.83 18.12
C SER A 103 -0.62 -19.47 17.62
N LEU A 104 -0.05 -18.63 18.49
CA LEU A 104 0.50 -17.33 18.10
C LEU A 104 1.75 -17.47 17.23
N ARG A 105 2.67 -18.39 17.56
CA ARG A 105 3.84 -18.66 16.71
C ARG A 105 3.45 -19.09 15.30
N ARG A 106 2.40 -19.89 15.18
CA ARG A 106 1.87 -20.34 13.88
C ARG A 106 1.17 -19.21 13.14
N LEU A 107 0.36 -18.42 13.85
CA LEU A 107 -0.32 -17.25 13.30
C LEU A 107 0.67 -16.25 12.71
N VAL A 108 1.78 -15.98 13.39
CA VAL A 108 2.84 -15.05 12.94
C VAL A 108 3.43 -15.46 11.58
N GLY A 109 3.43 -16.77 11.27
CA GLY A 109 3.87 -17.32 9.99
C GLY A 109 2.81 -17.29 8.89
N LEU A 110 1.57 -16.89 9.19
CA LEU A 110 0.45 -16.86 8.24
C LEU A 110 0.41 -15.53 7.48
N PHE A 111 1.33 -15.35 6.54
CA PHE A 111 1.34 -14.23 5.61
C PHE A 111 1.62 -14.72 4.19
N PRO A 112 1.27 -13.94 3.15
CA PRO A 112 1.50 -14.34 1.77
C PRO A 112 2.97 -14.70 1.53
N PRO A 113 3.25 -15.77 0.78
CA PRO A 113 4.60 -16.12 0.38
C PRO A 113 5.02 -15.17 -0.74
N PHE A 114 5.26 -13.89 -0.43
CA PHE A 114 5.82 -12.96 -1.39
C PHE A 114 7.15 -13.52 -1.88
N GLU A 115 7.16 -13.91 -3.15
CA GLU A 115 8.35 -14.46 -3.78
C GLU A 115 9.28 -13.30 -4.15
N PRO A 116 10.60 -13.47 -3.99
CA PRO A 116 11.53 -12.54 -4.59
C PRO A 116 11.34 -12.54 -6.11
N ALA A 117 11.18 -11.37 -6.72
CA ALA A 117 11.07 -11.16 -8.17
C ALA A 117 12.09 -12.05 -8.92
N GLY A 118 11.63 -13.15 -9.53
CA GLY A 118 12.54 -14.20 -9.97
C GLY A 118 11.94 -15.21 -10.94
N GLU A 119 10.67 -15.59 -10.79
CA GLU A 119 10.05 -16.53 -11.73
C GLU A 119 9.15 -15.80 -12.72
N SER A 120 9.58 -15.84 -14.00
CA SER A 120 8.84 -15.28 -15.12
C SER A 120 7.56 -16.07 -15.33
N ARG A 121 6.43 -15.55 -14.82
CA ARG A 121 5.10 -16.04 -15.19
C ARG A 121 4.89 -15.91 -16.69
N GLU A 122 4.30 -16.94 -17.31
CA GLU A 122 3.82 -16.85 -18.68
C GLU A 122 2.70 -15.82 -18.76
N ARG A 123 2.92 -14.74 -19.52
CA ARG A 123 1.95 -13.67 -19.69
C ARG A 123 0.80 -14.14 -20.56
N SER A 124 -0.42 -13.75 -20.19
CA SER A 124 -1.58 -13.99 -21.03
C SER A 124 -1.50 -13.15 -22.33
N ILE A 125 -2.17 -13.58 -23.40
CA ILE A 125 -2.24 -12.80 -24.65
C ILE A 125 -2.83 -11.41 -24.41
N VAL A 126 -3.75 -11.29 -23.45
CA VAL A 126 -4.36 -10.00 -23.05
C VAL A 126 -3.31 -9.05 -22.49
N GLU A 127 -2.40 -9.54 -21.63
CA GLU A 127 -1.29 -8.76 -21.07
C GLU A 127 -0.24 -8.32 -22.11
N LEU A 128 -0.24 -8.95 -23.29
CA LEU A 128 0.65 -8.58 -24.40
C LEU A 128 0.06 -7.49 -25.30
N ILE A 129 -1.26 -7.31 -25.31
CA ILE A 129 -1.95 -6.37 -26.21
C ILE A 129 -2.62 -5.20 -25.48
N ALA A 130 -2.77 -5.28 -24.16
CA ALA A 130 -3.34 -4.23 -23.33
C ALA A 130 -2.34 -3.74 -22.27
N SER A 131 -2.27 -2.42 -22.07
CA SER A 131 -1.52 -1.82 -20.98
C SER A 131 -2.42 -1.74 -19.74
N PRO A 132 -2.01 -2.27 -18.59
CA PRO A 132 -2.78 -2.10 -17.37
C PRO A 132 -2.73 -0.64 -16.93
N VAL A 133 -3.83 -0.17 -16.33
CA VAL A 133 -3.90 1.15 -15.69
C VAL A 133 -4.53 0.96 -14.32
N GLN A 134 -3.93 1.57 -13.29
CA GLN A 134 -4.47 1.55 -11.95
C GLN A 134 -5.12 2.89 -11.63
N ILE A 135 -6.37 2.80 -11.16
CA ILE A 135 -7.19 3.94 -10.79
C ILE A 135 -7.50 3.82 -9.30
N SER A 136 -7.26 4.87 -8.53
CA SER A 136 -7.61 4.90 -7.11
C SER A 136 -9.12 4.99 -6.92
N ARG A 137 -9.60 4.77 -5.68
CA ARG A 137 -11.01 4.98 -5.33
C ARG A 137 -11.50 6.41 -5.58
N GLN A 138 -10.58 7.38 -5.64
CA GLN A 138 -10.87 8.78 -5.94
C GLN A 138 -10.87 9.08 -7.45
N GLY A 139 -10.80 8.08 -8.33
CA GLY A 139 -10.78 8.29 -9.78
C GLY A 139 -9.43 8.74 -10.33
N LEU A 140 -8.37 8.79 -9.51
CA LEU A 140 -7.05 9.19 -9.97
C LEU A 140 -6.32 8.01 -10.60
N VAL A 141 -5.87 8.15 -11.85
CA VAL A 141 -4.88 7.21 -12.40
C VAL A 141 -3.58 7.38 -11.60
N THR A 142 -3.28 6.39 -10.76
CA THR A 142 -2.09 6.36 -9.89
C THR A 142 -0.91 5.73 -10.59
N ARG A 143 -1.16 4.85 -11.58
CA ARG A 143 -0.10 4.19 -12.34
C ARG A 143 -0.57 3.80 -13.74
N ALA A 144 0.26 4.11 -14.73
CA ALA A 144 0.11 3.71 -16.13
C ALA A 144 1.51 3.30 -16.65
N PRO A 145 1.93 2.04 -16.43
CA PRO A 145 3.25 1.56 -16.82
C PRO A 145 3.47 1.70 -18.33
N SER A 146 4.56 2.37 -18.68
CA SER A 146 4.90 2.77 -20.05
C SER A 146 6.13 2.03 -20.60
N SER A 147 6.91 1.39 -19.72
CA SER A 147 8.09 0.60 -20.07
C SER A 147 7.94 -0.87 -19.67
N ALA A 148 8.77 -1.74 -20.27
CA ALA A 148 8.78 -3.16 -19.95
C ALA A 148 9.10 -3.44 -18.47
N ASP A 149 9.95 -2.62 -17.85
CA ASP A 149 10.33 -2.75 -16.44
C ASP A 149 9.21 -2.24 -15.52
N GLU A 150 8.57 -1.12 -15.86
CA GLU A 150 7.40 -0.64 -15.11
C GLU A 150 6.22 -1.61 -15.18
N LEU A 151 6.02 -2.26 -16.33
CA LEU A 151 5.02 -3.30 -16.53
C LEU A 151 5.34 -4.54 -15.67
N ARG A 152 6.61 -4.94 -15.61
CA ARG A 152 7.04 -6.06 -14.78
C ARG A 152 6.76 -5.80 -13.29
N ASP A 153 7.20 -4.65 -12.78
CA ASP A 153 6.96 -4.25 -11.39
C ASP A 153 5.45 -4.08 -11.09
N TYR A 154 4.65 -3.65 -12.08
CA TYR A 154 3.20 -3.62 -11.94
C TYR A 154 2.61 -5.02 -11.73
N TRP A 155 2.97 -5.98 -12.60
CA TRP A 155 2.42 -7.33 -12.54
C TRP A 155 2.88 -8.10 -11.30
N GLU A 156 4.12 -7.92 -10.88
CA GLU A 156 4.62 -8.47 -9.62
C GLU A 156 3.75 -8.02 -8.44
N ARG A 157 3.46 -6.72 -8.35
CA ARG A 157 2.60 -6.17 -7.28
C ARG A 157 1.13 -6.58 -7.41
N HIS A 158 0.64 -6.77 -8.62
CA HIS A 158 -0.72 -7.27 -8.86
C HIS A 158 -0.88 -8.73 -8.38
N ASP A 159 0.13 -9.55 -8.61
CA ASP A 159 0.18 -10.92 -8.12
C ASP A 159 0.28 -10.94 -6.58
N GLU A 160 1.10 -10.07 -5.99
CA GLU A 160 1.15 -9.87 -4.54
C GLU A 160 -0.20 -9.42 -3.97
N ASP A 161 -0.95 -8.55 -4.65
CA ASP A 161 -2.29 -8.13 -4.21
C ASP A 161 -3.27 -9.28 -4.22
N THR A 162 -3.31 -10.04 -5.31
CA THR A 162 -4.18 -11.21 -5.45
C THR A 162 -3.91 -12.24 -4.35
N LEU A 163 -2.63 -12.53 -4.09
CA LEU A 163 -2.22 -13.39 -2.98
C LEU A 163 -2.63 -12.80 -1.63
N SER A 164 -2.41 -11.51 -1.43
CA SER A 164 -2.77 -10.81 -0.19
C SER A 164 -4.25 -10.91 0.14
N GLN A 165 -5.13 -10.67 -0.84
CA GLN A 165 -6.57 -10.76 -0.67
C GLN A 165 -7.00 -12.18 -0.22
N PHE A 166 -6.43 -13.20 -0.85
CA PHE A 166 -6.66 -14.59 -0.45
C PHE A 166 -6.22 -14.84 1.00
N TYR A 167 -4.99 -14.46 1.36
CA TYR A 167 -4.42 -14.70 2.69
C TYR A 167 -5.11 -13.90 3.80
N VAL A 168 -5.57 -12.67 3.53
CA VAL A 168 -6.30 -11.88 4.52
C VAL A 168 -7.62 -12.57 4.91
N GLY A 169 -8.28 -13.27 3.98
CA GLY A 169 -9.44 -14.10 4.29
C GLY A 169 -9.12 -15.23 5.30
N PHE A 170 -7.98 -15.91 5.15
CA PHE A 170 -7.52 -16.90 6.13
C PHE A 170 -7.09 -16.27 7.45
N LEU A 171 -6.41 -15.13 7.38
CA LEU A 171 -5.92 -14.41 8.54
C LEU A 171 -7.05 -14.01 9.47
N ASP A 172 -8.18 -13.52 8.94
CA ASP A 172 -9.33 -13.18 9.77
C ASP A 172 -9.88 -14.41 10.51
N ALA A 173 -10.10 -15.51 9.79
CA ALA A 173 -10.56 -16.76 10.40
C ALA A 173 -9.57 -17.29 11.46
N ALA A 174 -8.27 -17.18 11.19
CA ALA A 174 -7.18 -17.58 12.07
C ALA A 174 -7.16 -16.74 13.35
N LEU A 175 -7.22 -15.41 13.20
CA LEU A 175 -7.29 -14.48 14.30
C LEU A 175 -8.50 -14.75 15.18
N GLN A 176 -9.70 -14.92 14.60
CA GLN A 176 -10.90 -15.20 15.39
C GLN A 176 -10.74 -16.44 16.30
N LYS A 177 -10.15 -17.52 15.79
CA LYS A 177 -9.90 -18.72 16.61
C LYS A 177 -8.95 -18.46 17.77
N VAL A 178 -7.99 -17.55 17.61
CA VAL A 178 -6.97 -17.27 18.61
C VAL A 178 -7.43 -16.19 19.61
N VAL A 179 -8.01 -15.09 19.14
CA VAL A 179 -8.38 -13.94 19.98
C VAL A 179 -9.59 -14.20 20.87
N THR A 180 -10.42 -15.18 20.53
CA THR A 180 -11.61 -15.57 21.32
C THR A 180 -11.30 -16.53 22.45
N ARG A 181 -10.03 -16.93 22.62
CA ARG A 181 -9.61 -17.78 23.74
C ARG A 181 -9.47 -16.95 25.01
N ASP A 182 -9.90 -17.51 26.15
CA ASP A 182 -9.84 -16.83 27.45
C ASP A 182 -8.40 -16.50 27.89
N ASP A 183 -7.42 -17.31 27.47
CA ASP A 183 -5.99 -17.16 27.79
C ASP A 183 -5.25 -16.18 26.86
N PHE A 184 -5.90 -15.67 25.81
CA PHE A 184 -5.25 -14.86 24.78
C PHE A 184 -4.72 -13.52 25.29
N LEU A 185 -5.60 -12.70 25.88
CA LEU A 185 -5.21 -11.35 26.31
C LEU A 185 -4.16 -11.40 27.42
N GLU A 186 -4.30 -12.31 28.38
CA GLU A 186 -3.32 -12.49 29.46
C GLU A 186 -1.93 -12.80 28.89
N PHE A 187 -1.85 -13.76 27.96
CA PHE A 187 -0.57 -14.15 27.37
C PHE A 187 0.03 -13.05 26.49
N VAL A 188 -0.77 -12.40 25.64
CA VAL A 188 -0.27 -11.32 24.78
C VAL A 188 0.16 -10.10 25.60
N PHE A 189 -0.53 -9.80 26.71
CA PHE A 189 -0.12 -8.71 27.59
C PHE A 189 1.18 -9.02 28.33
N LEU A 190 1.40 -10.28 28.72
CA LEU A 190 2.68 -10.73 29.27
C LEU A 190 3.83 -10.51 28.25
N LEU A 191 3.62 -10.87 26.98
CA LEU A 191 4.59 -10.61 25.92
C LEU A 191 4.82 -9.10 25.72
N LEU A 192 3.75 -8.32 25.70
CA LEU A 192 3.80 -6.87 25.54
C LEU A 192 4.56 -6.18 26.68
N ASP A 193 4.40 -6.65 27.91
CA ASP A 193 5.11 -6.12 29.07
C ASP A 193 6.62 -6.38 28.99
N GLY A 194 7.02 -7.54 28.49
CA GLY A 194 8.43 -7.86 28.23
C GLY A 194 9.02 -7.26 26.95
N CYS A 195 8.22 -6.60 26.11
CA CYS A 195 8.66 -6.08 24.82
C CYS A 195 9.22 -4.65 24.94
N ASP A 196 10.44 -4.44 24.45
CA ASP A 196 11.12 -3.13 24.46
C ASP A 196 10.82 -2.27 23.22
N LEU A 197 10.09 -2.82 22.24
CA LEU A 197 9.71 -2.07 21.03
C LEU A 197 8.67 -0.98 21.31
N PHE A 198 7.94 -1.09 22.41
CA PHE A 198 6.84 -0.20 22.75
C PHE A 198 7.15 0.63 24.00
N SER A 199 6.98 1.95 23.91
CA SER A 199 6.94 2.82 25.10
C SER A 199 5.75 2.45 26.01
N ALA A 200 5.76 2.87 27.28
CA ALA A 200 4.64 2.63 28.19
C ALA A 200 3.28 3.08 27.63
N LYS A 201 3.23 4.25 27.00
CA LYS A 201 2.03 4.76 26.31
C LYS A 201 1.68 3.92 25.07
N GLY A 202 2.68 3.42 24.36
CA GLY A 202 2.50 2.48 23.24
C GLY A 202 1.86 1.18 23.70
N LYS A 203 2.36 0.59 24.80
CA LYS A 203 1.79 -0.64 25.40
C LYS A 203 0.32 -0.45 25.77
N GLU A 204 -0.03 0.66 26.43
CA GLU A 204 -1.42 0.97 26.75
C GLU A 204 -2.33 1.07 25.52
N ARG A 205 -1.84 1.71 24.45
CA ARG A 205 -2.58 1.79 23.17
C ARG A 205 -2.78 0.42 22.54
N VAL A 206 -1.76 -0.44 22.55
CA VAL A 206 -1.86 -1.81 22.03
C VAL A 206 -2.86 -2.64 22.83
N ARG A 207 -2.87 -2.54 24.17
CA ARG A 207 -3.88 -3.22 25.00
C ARG A 207 -5.29 -2.83 24.61
N ARG A 208 -5.52 -1.52 24.45
CA ARG A 208 -6.83 -1.00 24.03
C ARG A 208 -7.22 -1.48 22.64
N ALA A 209 -6.30 -1.45 21.68
CA ALA A 209 -6.56 -1.95 20.34
C ALA A 209 -6.91 -3.44 20.33
N LEU A 210 -6.20 -4.28 21.08
CA LEU A 210 -6.50 -5.71 21.15
C LEU A 210 -7.87 -5.98 21.77
N ALA A 211 -8.24 -5.26 22.83
CA ALA A 211 -9.58 -5.34 23.41
C ALA A 211 -10.67 -4.84 22.45
N ALA A 212 -10.41 -3.72 21.77
CA ALA A 212 -11.30 -3.13 20.77
C ALA A 212 -11.56 -4.06 19.59
N TYR A 213 -10.52 -4.75 19.10
CA TYR A 213 -10.64 -5.75 18.03
C TYR A 213 -11.62 -6.88 18.40
N ILE A 214 -11.56 -7.37 19.65
CA ILE A 214 -12.45 -8.46 20.11
C ILE A 214 -13.92 -8.02 20.11
N VAL A 215 -14.20 -6.76 20.47
CA VAL A 215 -15.57 -6.23 20.53
C VAL A 215 -16.05 -5.58 19.22
N GLY A 216 -15.21 -5.57 18.18
CA GLY A 216 -15.57 -5.05 16.85
C GLY A 216 -15.39 -3.55 16.65
N GLU A 217 -14.60 -2.89 17.51
CA GLU A 217 -14.25 -1.46 17.39
C GLU A 217 -13.00 -1.28 16.51
N TRP A 218 -13.16 -1.44 15.19
CA TRP A 218 -12.04 -1.48 14.24
C TRP A 218 -11.26 -0.16 14.11
N ASP A 219 -11.93 0.99 14.19
CA ASP A 219 -11.26 2.30 14.11
C ASP A 219 -10.29 2.52 15.27
N VAL A 220 -10.65 2.08 16.48
CA VAL A 220 -9.78 2.15 17.66
C VAL A 220 -8.50 1.32 17.44
N VAL A 221 -8.59 0.23 16.69
CA VAL A 221 -7.41 -0.54 16.25
C VAL A 221 -6.59 0.30 15.29
N LEU A 222 -7.17 0.87 14.24
CA LEU A 222 -6.44 1.64 13.22
C LEU A 222 -5.81 2.93 13.76
N ASP A 223 -6.39 3.55 14.79
CA ASP A 223 -5.81 4.71 15.50
C ASP A 223 -4.44 4.42 16.13
N THR A 224 -4.06 3.14 16.21
CA THR A 224 -2.73 2.71 16.69
C THR A 224 -1.68 2.55 15.59
N LEU A 225 -1.99 2.89 14.33
CA LEU A 225 -1.01 2.95 13.23
C LEU A 225 0.27 3.74 13.59
N PRO A 226 0.21 4.93 14.22
CA PRO A 226 1.42 5.63 14.66
C PRO A 226 2.23 4.85 15.71
N THR A 227 1.58 4.02 16.52
CA THR A 227 2.24 3.15 17.51
C THR A 227 2.94 1.97 16.83
N VAL A 228 2.35 1.38 15.78
CA VAL A 228 3.03 0.39 14.93
C VAL A 228 4.27 0.99 14.26
N GLU A 229 4.14 2.16 13.64
CA GLU A 229 5.27 2.83 12.98
C GLU A 229 6.43 3.11 13.96
N ALA A 230 6.11 3.56 15.17
CA ALA A 230 7.10 3.79 16.22
C ALA A 230 7.81 2.49 16.63
N ALA A 231 7.08 1.38 16.76
CA ALA A 231 7.64 0.07 17.10
C ALA A 231 8.54 -0.49 15.98
N ILE A 232 8.15 -0.35 14.71
CA ILE A 232 8.98 -0.74 13.55
C ILE A 232 10.27 0.09 13.52
N ARG A 233 10.19 1.40 13.80
CA ARG A 233 11.37 2.28 13.87
C ARG A 233 12.31 1.90 15.01
N GLU A 234 11.76 1.56 16.16
CA GLU A 234 12.53 1.08 17.29
C GLU A 234 13.20 -0.27 16.99
N MET A 235 12.49 -1.20 16.34
CA MET A 235 13.05 -2.45 15.86
C MET A 235 14.20 -2.22 14.86
N ALA A 236 14.01 -1.33 13.87
CA ALA A 236 15.07 -0.95 12.93
C ALA A 236 16.32 -0.41 13.64
N ARG A 237 16.14 0.43 14.66
CA ARG A 237 17.24 0.93 15.48
C ARG A 237 17.98 -0.18 16.21
N GLN A 238 17.25 -1.15 16.79
CA GLN A 238 17.83 -2.31 17.47
C GLN A 238 18.59 -3.24 16.52
N GLN A 239 18.14 -3.36 15.26
CA GLN A 239 18.79 -4.16 14.22
C GLN A 239 19.91 -3.40 13.47
N GLY A 240 20.24 -2.17 13.89
CA GLY A 240 21.28 -1.36 13.24
C GLY A 240 20.92 -0.86 11.83
N ALA A 241 19.64 -0.91 11.46
CA ALA A 241 19.16 -0.36 10.19
C ALA A 241 19.12 1.17 10.23
N LEU A 242 19.38 1.81 9.09
CA LEU A 242 19.35 3.28 8.98
C LEU A 242 17.93 3.82 9.12
N THR A 243 17.69 4.62 10.15
CA THR A 243 16.41 5.29 10.45
C THR A 243 16.35 6.74 9.94
N VAL A 244 17.49 7.30 9.55
CA VAL A 244 17.64 8.65 8.99
C VAL A 244 18.36 8.57 7.65
N ASN A 245 18.10 9.53 6.76
CA ASN A 245 18.81 9.63 5.50
C ASN A 245 20.26 10.11 5.74
N PRO A 246 21.28 9.44 5.16
CA PRO A 246 22.67 9.86 5.32
C PRO A 246 22.91 11.25 4.74
N ALA A 247 23.79 12.01 5.39
CA ALA A 247 24.27 13.29 4.90
C ALA A 247 24.96 13.07 3.53
N GLY A 248 24.48 13.74 2.49
CA GLY A 248 24.98 13.58 1.11
C GLY A 248 24.04 12.84 0.16
N SER A 249 22.88 12.35 0.65
CA SER A 249 21.75 12.03 -0.24
C SER A 249 21.33 13.31 -0.99
N SER A 250 21.26 13.25 -2.31
CA SER A 250 20.99 14.42 -3.16
C SER A 250 19.62 15.04 -2.85
N GLY A 251 19.60 16.25 -2.29
CA GLY A 251 18.38 17.06 -2.09
C GLY A 251 18.12 17.48 -0.64
N SER A 252 16.96 18.13 -0.41
CA SER A 252 16.56 18.71 0.90
C SER A 252 16.29 17.68 2.01
N MET A 253 16.45 16.38 1.74
CA MET A 253 16.07 15.28 2.64
C MET A 253 17.22 14.71 3.48
N ALA A 254 18.42 15.27 3.38
CA ALA A 254 19.56 14.88 4.22
C ALA A 254 19.24 15.08 5.71
N ASN A 255 19.62 14.10 6.56
CA ASN A 255 19.36 14.06 8.00
C ASN A 255 17.86 14.06 8.40
N GLN A 256 16.93 13.88 7.45
CA GLN A 256 15.53 13.68 7.78
C GLN A 256 15.27 12.22 8.20
N GLN A 257 14.27 12.01 9.05
CA GLN A 257 13.77 10.67 9.39
C GLN A 257 13.27 9.98 8.12
N LYS A 258 13.64 8.71 7.94
CA LYS A 258 13.07 7.90 6.86
C LYS A 258 11.57 7.74 7.05
N LEU A 259 10.83 7.86 5.95
CA LEU A 259 9.44 7.43 5.87
C LEU A 259 9.36 5.91 6.07
N LEU A 260 8.19 5.40 6.47
CA LEU A 260 8.02 3.98 6.79
C LEU A 260 8.40 3.04 5.63
N GLY A 261 8.09 3.39 4.37
CA GLY A 261 8.52 2.61 3.20
C GLY A 261 10.05 2.46 3.11
N GLY A 262 10.79 3.58 3.12
CA GLY A 262 12.26 3.55 3.11
C GLY A 262 12.89 2.95 4.36
N LEU A 263 12.16 2.90 5.48
CA LEU A 263 12.58 2.21 6.71
C LEU A 263 12.44 0.68 6.57
N LEU A 264 11.33 0.21 5.99
CA LEU A 264 11.12 -1.21 5.69
C LEU A 264 12.11 -1.71 4.64
N GLU A 265 12.44 -0.88 3.66
CA GLU A 265 13.52 -1.15 2.71
C GLU A 265 14.88 -1.31 3.40
N SER A 266 15.23 -0.42 4.34
CA SER A 266 16.44 -0.58 5.17
C SER A 266 16.42 -1.91 5.92
N LEU A 267 15.29 -2.28 6.54
CA LEU A 267 15.13 -3.52 7.29
C LEU A 267 15.27 -4.77 6.41
N MET A 268 14.69 -4.77 5.21
CA MET A 268 14.85 -5.84 4.22
C MET A 268 16.32 -6.08 3.86
N ASN A 269 17.10 -5.01 3.74
CA ASN A 269 18.52 -5.08 3.44
C ASN A 269 19.37 -5.49 4.66
N SER A 270 19.01 -5.03 5.86
CA SER A 270 19.75 -5.32 7.09
C SER A 270 19.47 -6.72 7.66
N VAL A 271 18.27 -7.26 7.47
CA VAL A 271 17.88 -8.60 7.96
C VAL A 271 17.26 -9.42 6.83
N PRO A 272 18.06 -9.94 5.87
CA PRO A 272 17.54 -10.62 4.69
C PRO A 272 16.68 -11.86 4.98
N SER A 273 16.91 -12.55 6.10
CA SER A 273 16.08 -13.68 6.54
C SER A 273 14.62 -13.31 6.80
N CYS A 274 14.35 -12.04 7.12
CA CYS A 274 13.02 -11.49 7.38
C CYS A 274 12.47 -10.67 6.20
N ARG A 275 13.12 -10.71 5.03
CA ARG A 275 12.73 -9.89 3.86
C ARG A 275 11.24 -10.07 3.50
N ARG A 276 10.73 -11.30 3.51
CA ARG A 276 9.32 -11.59 3.20
C ARG A 276 8.35 -10.95 4.18
N LEU A 277 8.68 -10.96 5.48
CA LEU A 277 7.89 -10.30 6.51
C LEU A 277 7.83 -8.79 6.27
N PHE A 278 8.97 -8.16 6.00
CA PHE A 278 9.01 -6.71 5.79
C PHE A 278 8.38 -6.29 4.47
N ARG A 279 8.48 -7.11 3.41
CA ARG A 279 7.70 -6.91 2.19
C ARG A 279 6.20 -6.97 2.50
N TYR A 280 5.77 -7.89 3.37
CA TYR A 280 4.40 -7.93 3.84
C TYR A 280 3.96 -6.69 4.61
N TRP A 281 4.77 -6.18 5.52
CA TRP A 281 4.46 -4.92 6.19
C TRP A 281 4.43 -3.74 5.23
N GLU A 282 5.34 -3.70 4.25
CA GLU A 282 5.37 -2.65 3.24
C GLU A 282 4.09 -2.68 2.41
N PHE A 283 3.76 -3.85 1.86
CA PHE A 283 2.58 -4.06 1.03
C PHE A 283 1.28 -3.71 1.75
N MET A 284 1.17 -4.11 3.03
CA MET A 284 -0.02 -3.86 3.84
C MET A 284 -0.14 -2.41 4.29
N LEU A 285 0.96 -1.80 4.72
CA LEU A 285 0.92 -0.49 5.38
C LEU A 285 1.07 0.67 4.39
N VAL A 286 2.00 0.62 3.44
CA VAL A 286 2.48 1.82 2.74
C VAL A 286 2.67 1.70 1.23
N ASP A 287 2.72 0.50 0.66
CA ASP A 287 2.82 0.33 -0.80
C ASP A 287 1.55 0.86 -1.45
N GLN A 288 1.70 1.81 -2.39
CA GLN A 288 0.58 2.40 -3.12
C GLN A 288 -0.15 1.40 -4.00
N LEU A 289 0.51 0.30 -4.39
CA LEU A 289 -0.12 -0.79 -5.14
C LEU A 289 -0.66 -1.91 -4.24
N GLY A 290 -0.34 -1.87 -2.95
CA GLY A 290 -0.89 -2.79 -1.97
C GLY A 290 -2.09 -2.19 -1.25
N TRP A 291 -2.32 -2.67 -0.02
CA TRP A 291 -3.47 -2.26 0.77
C TRP A 291 -3.32 -0.83 1.32
N ASN A 292 -2.07 -0.37 1.44
CA ASN A 292 -1.73 1.00 1.80
C ASN A 292 -2.48 1.54 3.04
N ILE A 293 -2.72 0.66 4.03
CA ILE A 293 -3.65 0.92 5.14
C ILE A 293 -3.30 2.21 5.87
N ARG A 294 -2.01 2.45 6.10
CA ARG A 294 -1.52 3.62 6.83
C ARG A 294 -1.89 4.92 6.11
N ASN A 295 -1.61 5.01 4.81
CA ASN A 295 -1.88 6.24 4.08
C ASN A 295 -3.38 6.40 3.82
N ASN A 296 -4.07 5.31 3.52
CA ASN A 296 -5.50 5.36 3.25
C ASN A 296 -6.28 5.85 4.47
N TYR A 297 -6.00 5.30 5.66
CA TYR A 297 -6.67 5.70 6.89
C TYR A 297 -6.23 7.09 7.38
N LEU A 298 -4.92 7.34 7.53
CA LEU A 298 -4.44 8.61 8.12
C LEU A 298 -4.65 9.85 7.21
N HIS A 299 -4.87 9.66 5.92
CA HIS A 299 -5.20 10.75 5.00
C HIS A 299 -6.70 10.85 4.69
N GLY A 300 -7.56 10.08 5.38
CA GLY A 300 -9.01 10.12 5.20
C GLY A 300 -9.47 9.64 3.81
N LEU A 301 -8.69 8.77 3.16
CA LEU A 301 -9.05 8.13 1.89
C LEU A 301 -9.90 6.87 2.11
N ALA A 302 -9.91 6.35 3.33
CA ALA A 302 -10.86 5.36 3.82
C ALA A 302 -11.75 6.03 4.89
N GLU A 303 -13.07 5.95 4.72
CA GLU A 303 -14.04 6.57 5.63
C GLU A 303 -14.10 5.88 6.99
N GLU A 304 -13.94 4.56 7.01
CA GLU A 304 -14.00 3.72 8.21
C GLU A 304 -13.03 2.54 8.12
N GLY A 305 -12.64 2.04 9.29
CA GLY A 305 -11.89 0.82 9.46
C GLY A 305 -12.74 -0.42 9.22
N THR A 306 -12.19 -1.36 8.46
CA THR A 306 -12.83 -2.67 8.28
C THR A 306 -12.22 -3.70 9.23
N ARG A 307 -12.96 -4.78 9.48
CA ARG A 307 -12.42 -5.93 10.21
C ARG A 307 -11.14 -6.49 9.58
N ALA A 308 -11.08 -6.53 8.24
CA ALA A 308 -9.90 -7.02 7.52
C ALA A 308 -8.67 -6.14 7.78
N THR A 309 -8.79 -4.81 7.66
CA THR A 309 -7.67 -3.88 7.90
C THR A 309 -7.25 -3.86 9.36
N ALA A 310 -8.20 -3.94 10.30
CA ALA A 310 -7.91 -4.07 11.72
C ALA A 310 -7.23 -5.42 12.04
N GLY A 311 -7.67 -6.51 11.42
CA GLY A 311 -7.07 -7.84 11.57
C GLY A 311 -5.63 -7.89 11.09
N VAL A 312 -5.33 -7.27 9.94
CA VAL A 312 -3.95 -7.08 9.48
C VAL A 312 -3.11 -6.32 10.50
N LEU A 313 -3.64 -5.25 11.10
CA LEU A 313 -2.89 -4.49 12.10
C LEU A 313 -2.65 -5.29 13.40
N VAL A 314 -3.65 -6.05 13.86
CA VAL A 314 -3.51 -6.99 14.98
C VAL A 314 -2.47 -8.07 14.67
N HIS A 315 -2.45 -8.58 13.45
CA HIS A 315 -1.46 -9.55 13.03
C HIS A 315 -0.05 -8.96 13.09
N ILE A 316 0.16 -7.75 12.58
CA ILE A 316 1.44 -7.04 12.66
C ILE A 316 1.85 -6.80 14.13
N PHE A 317 0.91 -6.47 15.02
CA PHE A 317 1.21 -6.39 16.46
C PHE A 317 1.74 -7.70 17.01
N ILE A 318 1.07 -8.82 16.70
CA ILE A 318 1.50 -10.14 17.17
C ILE A 318 2.88 -10.49 16.58
N GLN A 319 3.16 -10.17 15.32
CA GLN A 319 4.46 -10.37 14.68
C GLN A 319 5.57 -9.51 15.32
N LEU A 320 5.26 -8.32 15.82
CA LEU A 320 6.20 -7.47 16.57
C LEU A 320 6.47 -8.01 17.99
N LEU A 321 5.52 -8.72 18.59
CA LEU A 321 5.63 -9.26 19.94
C LEU A 321 6.28 -10.63 20.01
N VAL A 322 6.02 -11.48 19.01
CA VAL A 322 6.50 -12.86 18.96
C VAL A 322 7.78 -12.90 18.12
N PRO A 323 8.94 -13.21 18.72
CA PRO A 323 10.18 -13.28 17.97
C PRO A 323 10.09 -14.35 16.88
N LEU A 324 10.40 -13.99 15.63
CA LEU A 324 10.69 -14.96 14.58
C LEU A 324 12.02 -15.65 14.93
N ARG A 325 11.95 -16.84 15.54
CA ARG A 325 13.11 -17.71 15.77
C ARG A 325 13.16 -18.81 14.72
#